data_AF-A0A9X6U5J4-F1
#
_entry.id   AF-A0A9X6U5J4-F1
#
_cell.length_a   1.000
_cell.length_b   1.000
_cell.length_c   1.000
_cell.angle_alpha   90.00
_cell.angle_beta   90.00
_cell.angle_gamma   90.00
#
_symmetry.space_group_name_H-M   'P 1'
#
loop_
_entity.id
_entity.type
_entity.pdbx_description
1 polymer ?
#
loop_
_entity_poly.entity_id
_entity_poly.type
_entity_poly.pdbx_seq_one_letter_code
_entity_poly.pdbx_strand_id
1 'polypeptide(L)'
;MKVAGVFLAAGNSRRMGRGINKLCLPIGNQSIGSMALQVACDSQLDEIIIVTNDTTWISKDISRKRLHIVPSLFAQFGQSFSLYCGIKKAETLHAEAVIMLLADQLFITPEHINEVINRYKKNINLDYIVSCYRNNMGPPVLFSKKNFCILKKITGDQGARSIFNHPDLKNRSILYGKCNEFYDVDTIEDYTIVKEIVSSTRPP
;
A
#
# COMPACT_ATOMS: atom_id res chain seq x y z
N MET A 1 -19.40 -7.32 2.79
CA MET A 1 -18.27 -7.37 1.84
C MET A 1 -17.00 -7.05 2.57
N LYS A 2 -16.07 -8.01 2.67
CA LYS A 2 -14.80 -7.85 3.38
C LYS A 2 -13.71 -7.28 2.45
N VAL A 3 -13.08 -6.17 2.81
CA VAL A 3 -11.96 -5.55 2.08
C VAL A 3 -10.71 -5.58 2.94
N ALA A 4 -9.67 -6.26 2.46
CA ALA A 4 -8.38 -6.33 3.13
C ALA A 4 -7.37 -5.33 2.53
N GLY A 5 -6.60 -4.64 3.35
CA GLY A 5 -5.46 -3.85 2.90
C GLY A 5 -4.24 -4.74 2.79
N VAL A 6 -3.62 -4.82 1.61
CA VAL A 6 -2.30 -5.42 1.42
C VAL A 6 -1.28 -4.29 1.46
N PHE A 7 -0.66 -4.10 2.63
CA PHE A 7 0.32 -3.06 2.91
C PHE A 7 1.74 -3.60 2.65
N LEU A 8 2.32 -3.19 1.53
CA LEU A 8 3.62 -3.68 1.07
C LEU A 8 4.75 -2.89 1.74
N ALA A 9 5.51 -3.57 2.60
CA ALA A 9 6.54 -3.00 3.46
C ALA A 9 7.82 -3.88 3.49
N ALA A 10 8.06 -4.68 2.43
CA ALA A 10 9.20 -5.59 2.31
C ALA A 10 10.27 -5.09 1.32
N GLY A 11 10.22 -3.81 0.93
CA GLY A 11 11.19 -3.21 0.00
C GLY A 11 12.59 -3.05 0.63
N ASN A 12 13.63 -3.09 -0.21
CA ASN A 12 15.03 -3.14 0.25
C ASN A 12 15.71 -1.79 0.50
N SER A 13 15.00 -0.66 0.41
CA SER A 13 15.55 0.69 0.64
C SER A 13 16.87 1.01 -0.10
N ARG A 14 17.12 0.39 -1.27
CA ARG A 14 18.44 0.38 -1.94
C ARG A 14 19.00 1.79 -2.23
N ARG A 15 18.12 2.77 -2.43
CA ARG A 15 18.45 4.17 -2.77
C ARG A 15 18.70 5.07 -1.55
N MET A 16 18.50 4.57 -0.33
CA MET A 16 18.69 5.35 0.91
C MET A 16 20.13 5.36 1.44
N GLY A 17 20.99 4.51 0.88
CA GLY A 17 22.32 4.24 1.42
C GLY A 17 22.38 2.90 2.18
N ARG A 18 23.61 2.40 2.37
CA ARG A 18 23.84 1.07 2.93
C ARG A 18 23.37 0.98 4.39
N GLY A 19 22.51 0.02 4.70
CA GLY A 19 22.05 -0.28 6.06
C GLY A 19 20.89 0.58 6.57
N ILE A 20 20.38 1.53 5.77
CA ILE A 20 19.26 2.39 6.15
C ILE A 20 17.95 1.72 5.71
N ASN A 21 17.13 1.34 6.69
CA ASN A 21 15.72 0.98 6.43
C ASN A 21 14.87 2.26 6.45
N LYS A 22 14.34 2.67 5.30
CA LYS A 22 13.54 3.90 5.19
C LYS A 22 12.31 3.90 6.10
N LEU A 23 11.71 2.74 6.31
CA LEU A 23 10.50 2.64 7.13
C LEU A 23 10.78 2.97 8.60
N CYS A 24 12.02 2.83 9.06
CA CYS A 24 12.45 3.16 10.42
C CYS A 24 12.83 4.64 10.61
N LEU A 25 12.92 5.42 9.53
CA LEU A 25 13.33 6.83 9.63
C LEU A 25 12.27 7.64 10.42
N PRO A 26 12.67 8.49 11.38
CA PRO A 26 11.74 9.17 12.27
C PRO A 26 11.24 10.51 11.71
N ILE A 27 9.94 10.76 11.84
CA ILE A 27 9.33 12.08 11.70
C ILE A 27 8.57 12.38 13.00
N GLY A 28 9.12 13.29 13.81
CA GLY A 28 8.66 13.50 15.18
C GLY A 28 8.86 12.25 16.05
N ASN A 29 7.80 11.75 16.66
CA ASN A 29 7.79 10.56 17.53
C ASN A 29 7.43 9.26 16.79
N GLN A 30 7.22 9.29 15.49
CA GLN A 30 6.80 8.13 14.69
C GLN A 30 7.81 7.83 13.59
N SER A 31 7.88 6.58 13.17
CA SER A 31 8.60 6.20 11.95
C SER A 31 7.73 6.44 10.71
N ILE A 32 8.36 6.61 9.54
CA ILE A 32 7.67 6.72 8.25
C ILE A 32 6.70 5.55 8.03
N GLY A 33 7.18 4.32 8.27
CA GLY A 33 6.34 3.14 8.09
C GLY A 33 5.14 3.12 9.02
N SER A 34 5.33 3.56 10.28
CA SER A 34 4.22 3.68 11.25
C SER A 34 3.19 4.73 10.85
N MET A 35 3.62 5.87 10.31
CA MET A 35 2.71 6.91 9.85
C MET A 35 1.82 6.41 8.71
N ALA A 36 2.43 5.77 7.69
CA ALA A 36 1.66 5.18 6.58
C ALA A 36 0.75 4.04 7.05
N LEU A 37 1.20 3.21 7.99
CA LEU A 37 0.38 2.14 8.55
C LEU A 37 -0.80 2.69 9.38
N GLN A 38 -0.61 3.78 10.11
CA GLN A 38 -1.66 4.44 10.88
C GLN A 38 -2.80 4.89 9.96
N VAL A 39 -2.48 5.47 8.79
CA VAL A 39 -3.47 5.82 7.76
C VAL A 39 -4.31 4.60 7.34
N ALA A 40 -3.68 3.44 7.12
CA ALA A 40 -4.41 2.22 6.82
C ALA A 40 -5.30 1.77 8.00
N CYS A 41 -4.83 1.92 9.23
CA CYS A 41 -5.60 1.59 10.44
C CYS A 41 -6.81 2.50 10.64
N ASP A 42 -6.70 3.78 10.30
CA ASP A 42 -7.76 4.78 10.44
C ASP A 42 -8.78 4.73 9.29
N SER A 43 -8.56 3.88 8.29
CA SER A 43 -9.48 3.63 7.20
C SER A 43 -10.54 2.56 7.52
N GLN A 44 -11.50 2.39 6.62
CA GLN A 44 -12.57 1.40 6.67
C GLN A 44 -12.14 -0.02 6.22
N LEU A 45 -10.84 -0.31 6.17
CA LEU A 45 -10.35 -1.66 5.90
C LEU A 45 -10.77 -2.63 7.00
N ASP A 46 -11.26 -3.81 6.63
CA ASP A 46 -11.68 -4.83 7.60
C ASP A 46 -10.47 -5.52 8.22
N GLU A 47 -9.46 -5.80 7.41
CA GLU A 47 -8.20 -6.47 7.78
C GLU A 47 -7.02 -5.77 7.13
N ILE A 48 -5.86 -5.74 7.78
CA ILE A 48 -4.63 -5.15 7.24
C ILE A 48 -3.53 -6.20 7.26
N ILE A 49 -3.08 -6.58 6.08
CA ILE A 49 -2.01 -7.54 5.85
C ILE A 49 -0.73 -6.76 5.59
N ILE A 50 0.17 -6.78 6.55
CA ILE A 50 1.48 -6.12 6.50
C ILE A 50 2.47 -7.13 5.93
N VAL A 51 2.88 -6.93 4.69
CA VAL A 51 3.91 -7.77 4.07
C VAL A 51 5.28 -7.17 4.35
N THR A 52 6.01 -7.72 5.31
CA THR A 52 7.32 -7.21 5.72
C THR A 52 8.22 -8.30 6.29
N ASN A 53 9.54 -8.12 6.15
CA ASN A 53 10.55 -8.98 6.76
C ASN A 53 11.17 -8.34 8.02
N ASP A 54 10.81 -7.10 8.32
CA ASP A 54 11.29 -6.34 9.48
C ASP A 54 10.10 -5.64 10.13
N THR A 55 9.91 -5.81 11.43
CA THR A 55 8.77 -5.22 12.16
C THR A 55 9.20 -4.09 13.11
N THR A 56 10.49 -3.77 13.15
CA THR A 56 11.06 -2.77 14.08
C THR A 56 10.52 -1.36 13.85
N TRP A 57 10.07 -1.06 12.63
CA TRP A 57 9.44 0.22 12.31
C TRP A 57 8.00 0.35 12.81
N ILE A 58 7.34 -0.73 13.22
CA ILE A 58 5.92 -0.69 13.64
C ILE A 58 5.85 -0.17 15.08
N SER A 59 5.17 0.96 15.27
CA SER A 59 4.96 1.55 16.60
C SER A 59 4.21 0.58 17.51
N LYS A 60 4.58 0.58 18.79
CA LYS A 60 3.93 -0.21 19.85
C LYS A 60 2.50 0.27 20.13
N ASP A 61 2.19 1.52 19.79
CA ASP A 61 0.88 2.13 20.04
C ASP A 61 -0.17 1.71 19.00
N ILE A 62 0.25 1.10 17.89
CA ILE A 62 -0.67 0.63 16.84
C ILE A 62 -1.38 -0.64 17.31
N SER A 63 -2.72 -0.56 17.36
CA SER A 63 -3.58 -1.70 17.71
C SER A 63 -3.38 -2.88 16.76
N ARG A 64 -3.14 -4.06 17.33
CA ARG A 64 -2.86 -5.30 16.58
C ARG A 64 -4.11 -6.08 16.17
N LYS A 65 -5.32 -5.66 16.58
CA LYS A 65 -6.55 -6.46 16.46
C LYS A 65 -6.90 -6.92 15.03
N ARG A 66 -6.58 -6.10 14.02
CA ARG A 66 -6.87 -6.35 12.60
C ARG A 66 -5.60 -6.55 11.75
N LEU A 67 -4.44 -6.69 12.40
CA LEU A 67 -3.14 -6.72 11.72
C LEU A 67 -2.66 -8.15 11.52
N HIS A 68 -2.23 -8.45 10.28
CA HIS A 68 -1.66 -9.74 9.90
C HIS A 68 -0.28 -9.52 9.31
N ILE A 69 0.76 -9.89 10.06
CA ILE A 69 2.15 -9.75 9.60
C ILE A 69 2.52 -10.99 8.78
N VAL A 70 2.99 -10.78 7.55
CA VAL A 70 3.35 -11.85 6.61
C VAL A 70 4.75 -11.57 6.04
N PRO A 71 5.70 -12.50 6.16
CA PRO A 71 7.01 -12.34 5.53
C PRO A 71 6.96 -12.57 4.02
N SER A 72 7.87 -11.91 3.31
CA SER A 72 8.13 -12.12 1.88
C SER A 72 9.61 -12.44 1.69
N LEU A 73 9.97 -13.71 1.81
CA LEU A 73 11.37 -14.17 1.75
C LEU A 73 12.05 -13.86 0.41
N PHE A 74 11.26 -13.66 -0.64
CA PHE A 74 11.72 -13.40 -2.01
C PHE A 74 11.50 -11.95 -2.44
N ALA A 75 11.21 -11.02 -1.51
CA ALA A 75 11.01 -9.60 -1.83
C ALA A 75 12.19 -8.97 -2.59
N GLN A 76 13.40 -9.51 -2.44
CA GLN A 76 14.59 -9.06 -3.17
C GLN A 76 14.52 -9.25 -4.69
N PHE A 77 13.66 -10.17 -5.15
CA PHE A 77 13.46 -10.49 -6.56
C PHE A 77 12.30 -9.69 -7.20
N GLY A 78 11.63 -8.83 -6.42
CA GLY A 78 10.67 -7.86 -6.92
C GLY A 78 9.43 -7.75 -6.07
N GLN A 79 8.73 -6.63 -6.21
CA GLN A 79 7.49 -6.34 -5.49
C GLN A 79 6.39 -7.39 -5.71
N SER A 80 6.38 -8.12 -6.84
CA SER A 80 5.37 -9.14 -7.13
C SER A 80 5.36 -10.29 -6.13
N PHE A 81 6.50 -10.65 -5.55
CA PHE A 81 6.59 -11.70 -4.50
C PHE A 81 5.90 -11.27 -3.21
N SER A 82 6.06 -10.00 -2.84
CA SER A 82 5.39 -9.42 -1.67
C SER A 82 3.88 -9.30 -1.90
N LEU A 83 3.48 -8.88 -3.11
CA LEU A 83 2.07 -8.89 -3.50
C LEU A 83 1.47 -10.30 -3.43
N TYR A 84 2.15 -11.30 -3.97
CA TYR A 84 1.73 -12.70 -3.91
C TYR A 84 1.46 -13.16 -2.46
N CYS A 85 2.39 -12.91 -1.54
CA CYS A 85 2.21 -13.24 -0.12
C CYS A 85 0.97 -12.53 0.49
N GLY A 86 0.78 -11.25 0.17
CA GLY A 86 -0.38 -10.48 0.60
C GLY A 86 -1.70 -11.05 0.08
N ILE A 87 -1.77 -11.37 -1.21
CA ILE A 87 -2.98 -11.95 -1.83
C ILE A 87 -3.29 -13.33 -1.24
N LYS A 88 -2.26 -14.18 -1.05
CA LYS A 88 -2.44 -15.49 -0.40
C LYS A 88 -3.04 -15.34 1.00
N LYS A 89 -2.55 -14.40 1.80
CA LYS A 89 -3.13 -14.14 3.12
C LYS A 89 -4.56 -13.63 3.02
N ALA A 90 -4.86 -12.73 2.09
CA ALA A 90 -6.21 -12.20 1.86
C ALA A 90 -7.21 -13.31 1.52
N GLU A 91 -6.80 -14.31 0.73
CA GLU A 91 -7.60 -15.51 0.43
C GLU A 91 -7.97 -16.28 1.71
N THR A 92 -7.00 -16.50 2.62
CA THR A 92 -7.27 -17.19 3.90
C THR A 92 -8.19 -16.42 4.84
N LEU A 93 -8.25 -15.10 4.69
CA LEU A 93 -9.15 -14.23 5.47
C LEU A 93 -10.54 -14.09 4.83
N HIS A 94 -10.77 -14.77 3.70
CA HIS A 94 -11.98 -14.67 2.90
C HIS A 94 -12.29 -13.23 2.46
N ALA A 95 -11.25 -12.48 2.11
CA ALA A 95 -11.42 -11.13 1.57
C ALA A 95 -12.11 -11.18 0.20
N GLU A 96 -13.06 -10.27 -0.03
CA GLU A 96 -13.77 -10.15 -1.29
C GLU A 96 -13.13 -9.14 -2.25
N ALA A 97 -12.31 -8.25 -1.70
CA ALA A 97 -11.42 -7.38 -2.43
C ALA A 97 -10.17 -7.10 -1.59
N VAL A 98 -9.11 -6.68 -2.28
CA VAL A 98 -7.90 -6.17 -1.65
C VAL A 98 -7.63 -4.75 -2.10
N ILE A 99 -7.13 -3.90 -1.19
CA ILE A 99 -6.51 -2.62 -1.54
C ILE A 99 -5.01 -2.76 -1.37
N MET A 100 -4.26 -2.56 -2.43
CA MET A 100 -2.80 -2.47 -2.37
C MET A 100 -2.40 -1.08 -1.90
N LEU A 101 -1.52 -1.03 -0.90
CA LEU A 101 -0.93 0.18 -0.30
C LEU A 101 0.58 0.00 -0.21
N LEU A 102 1.33 1.10 -0.27
CA LEU A 102 2.79 1.09 -0.11
C LEU A 102 3.21 1.84 1.14
N ALA A 103 4.20 1.30 1.84
CA ALA A 103 4.66 1.85 3.12
C ALA A 103 5.48 3.15 3.01
N ASP A 104 5.84 3.55 1.80
CA ASP A 104 6.63 4.74 1.47
C ASP A 104 5.79 5.89 0.87
N GLN A 105 4.47 5.71 0.76
CA GLN A 105 3.54 6.73 0.29
C GLN A 105 2.84 7.43 1.47
N LEU A 106 3.53 8.43 2.03
CA LEU A 106 3.11 9.11 3.26
C LEU A 106 1.90 10.04 3.11
N PHE A 107 1.56 10.45 1.90
CA PHE A 107 0.50 11.43 1.66
C PHE A 107 -0.85 10.80 1.31
N ILE A 108 -0.94 9.47 1.26
CA ILE A 108 -2.24 8.79 1.22
C ILE A 108 -2.99 9.10 2.51
N THR A 109 -4.28 9.38 2.40
CA THR A 109 -5.15 9.64 3.55
C THR A 109 -6.18 8.53 3.75
N PRO A 110 -6.75 8.38 4.97
CA PRO A 110 -7.83 7.44 5.21
C PRO A 110 -9.03 7.68 4.29
N GLU A 111 -9.34 8.94 3.97
CA GLU A 111 -10.43 9.33 3.08
C GLU A 111 -10.20 8.82 1.66
N HIS A 112 -8.96 8.87 1.16
CA HIS A 112 -8.63 8.34 -0.16
C HIS A 112 -8.87 6.82 -0.21
N ILE A 113 -8.39 6.08 0.80
CA ILE A 113 -8.65 4.65 0.92
C ILE A 113 -10.16 4.38 0.98
N ASN A 114 -10.88 5.14 1.80
CA ASN A 114 -12.33 4.98 1.98
C ASN A 114 -13.12 5.29 0.70
N GLU A 115 -12.71 6.27 -0.09
CA GLU A 115 -13.34 6.58 -1.37
C GLU A 115 -13.19 5.42 -2.37
N VAL A 116 -12.00 4.81 -2.43
CA VAL A 116 -11.77 3.60 -3.24
C VAL A 116 -12.69 2.45 -2.78
N ILE A 117 -12.79 2.21 -1.46
CA ILE A 117 -13.70 1.19 -0.88
C ILE A 117 -15.15 1.49 -1.27
N ASN A 118 -15.60 2.72 -1.10
CA ASN A 118 -16.99 3.14 -1.32
C ASN A 118 -17.39 3.01 -2.79
N ARG A 119 -16.50 3.38 -3.71
CA ARG A 119 -16.74 3.20 -5.15
C ARG A 119 -16.90 1.74 -5.54
N TYR A 120 -16.11 0.86 -4.94
CA TYR A 120 -16.22 -0.57 -5.19
C TYR A 120 -17.51 -1.15 -4.61
N LYS A 121 -17.89 -0.76 -3.38
CA LYS A 121 -19.17 -1.15 -2.75
C LYS A 121 -20.37 -0.76 -3.62
N LYS A 122 -20.32 0.38 -4.31
CA LYS A 122 -21.37 0.83 -5.24
C LYS A 122 -21.35 0.09 -6.59
N ASN A 123 -20.24 -0.54 -6.97
CA ASN A 123 -20.04 -1.14 -8.29
C ASN A 123 -19.26 -2.47 -8.19
N ILE A 124 -19.90 -3.52 -7.66
CA ILE A 124 -19.25 -4.80 -7.37
C ILE A 124 -18.72 -5.56 -8.61
N ASN A 125 -19.16 -5.16 -9.79
CA ASN A 125 -18.75 -5.74 -11.08
C ASN A 125 -17.42 -5.19 -11.61
N LEU A 126 -16.83 -4.19 -10.94
CA LEU A 126 -15.50 -3.69 -11.26
C LEU A 126 -14.43 -4.74 -10.99
N ASP A 127 -13.50 -4.85 -11.93
CA ASP A 127 -12.30 -5.65 -11.79
C ASP A 127 -11.31 -4.97 -10.85
N TYR A 128 -11.11 -3.66 -11.05
CA TYR A 128 -10.24 -2.86 -10.21
C TYR A 128 -10.65 -1.39 -10.17
N ILE A 129 -10.20 -0.71 -9.12
CA ILE A 129 -10.24 0.76 -8.99
C ILE A 129 -8.82 1.21 -8.74
N VAL A 130 -8.36 2.18 -9.51
CA VAL A 130 -6.99 2.68 -9.43
C VAL A 130 -6.97 4.19 -9.25
N SER A 131 -6.08 4.67 -8.39
CA SER A 131 -5.82 6.09 -8.27
C SER A 131 -4.94 6.57 -9.42
N CYS A 132 -5.23 7.75 -9.96
CA CYS A 132 -4.48 8.33 -11.07
C CYS A 132 -4.21 9.83 -10.84
N TYR A 133 -2.99 10.26 -11.18
CA TYR A 133 -2.63 11.67 -11.27
C TYR A 133 -1.79 11.92 -12.53
N ARG A 134 -2.23 12.85 -13.40
CA ARG A 134 -1.54 13.18 -14.67
C ARG A 134 -1.09 11.94 -15.47
N ASN A 135 -1.99 10.97 -15.62
CA ASN A 135 -1.77 9.67 -16.29
C ASN A 135 -0.86 8.68 -15.56
N ASN A 136 -0.31 9.03 -14.40
CA ASN A 136 0.39 8.10 -13.53
C ASN A 136 -0.63 7.33 -12.68
N MET A 137 -0.73 6.02 -12.89
CA MET A 137 -1.61 5.14 -12.13
C MET A 137 -0.84 4.47 -10.99
N GLY A 138 -1.44 4.45 -9.81
CA GLY A 138 -0.76 3.97 -8.61
C GLY A 138 -1.71 3.74 -7.45
N PRO A 139 -1.13 3.32 -6.31
CA PRO A 139 -1.88 3.10 -5.08
C PRO A 139 -2.58 4.38 -4.57
N PRO A 140 -3.67 4.23 -3.80
CA PRO A 140 -4.35 2.97 -3.45
C PRO A 140 -4.98 2.29 -4.68
N VAL A 141 -4.81 0.97 -4.80
CA VAL A 141 -5.41 0.20 -5.89
C VAL A 141 -6.27 -0.91 -5.32
N LEU A 142 -7.56 -0.90 -5.62
CA LEU A 142 -8.46 -1.98 -5.24
C LEU A 142 -8.57 -3.01 -6.35
N PHE A 143 -8.46 -4.29 -6.00
CA PHE A 143 -8.76 -5.41 -6.88
C PHE A 143 -9.84 -6.31 -6.29
N SER A 144 -10.81 -6.68 -7.13
CA SER A 144 -11.83 -7.68 -6.82
C SER A 144 -11.21 -9.07 -6.63
N LYS A 145 -11.82 -9.92 -5.78
CA LYS A 145 -11.40 -11.33 -5.58
C LYS A 145 -11.27 -12.14 -6.88
N LYS A 146 -12.05 -11.78 -7.91
CA LYS A 146 -12.00 -12.39 -9.25
C LYS A 146 -10.57 -12.33 -9.85
N ASN A 147 -9.81 -11.32 -9.46
CA ASN A 147 -8.49 -11.03 -10.01
C ASN A 147 -7.33 -11.58 -9.17
N PHE A 148 -7.59 -12.24 -8.04
CA PHE A 148 -6.53 -12.79 -7.18
C PHE A 148 -5.68 -13.83 -7.92
N CYS A 149 -6.28 -14.65 -8.79
CA CYS A 149 -5.53 -15.59 -9.63
C CYS A 149 -4.58 -14.89 -10.60
N ILE A 150 -4.97 -13.73 -11.15
CA ILE A 150 -4.12 -12.94 -12.05
C ILE A 150 -3.02 -12.25 -11.25
N LEU A 151 -3.36 -11.60 -10.12
CA LEU A 151 -2.40 -10.92 -9.25
C LEU A 151 -1.27 -11.84 -8.76
N LYS A 152 -1.60 -13.11 -8.45
CA LYS A 152 -0.61 -14.11 -8.03
C LYS A 152 0.33 -14.57 -9.15
N LYS A 153 0.01 -14.31 -10.42
CA LYS A 153 0.85 -14.69 -11.59
C LYS A 153 1.75 -13.55 -12.05
N ILE A 154 1.63 -12.37 -11.46
CA ILE A 154 2.48 -11.23 -11.81
C ILE A 154 3.94 -11.55 -11.45
N THR A 155 4.85 -11.19 -12.34
CA THR A 155 6.29 -11.36 -12.16
C THR A 155 7.02 -10.01 -12.23
N GLY A 156 8.21 -9.96 -11.64
CA GLY A 156 9.09 -8.81 -11.71
C GLY A 156 8.73 -7.68 -10.74
N ASP A 157 9.33 -6.52 -10.98
CA ASP A 157 9.34 -5.41 -10.02
C ASP A 157 8.25 -4.37 -10.24
N GLN A 158 7.47 -4.49 -11.32
CA GLN A 158 6.39 -3.53 -11.61
C GLN A 158 5.17 -3.66 -10.69
N GLY A 159 5.15 -4.67 -9.80
CA GLY A 159 4.05 -4.92 -8.90
C GLY A 159 2.71 -4.99 -9.64
N ALA A 160 1.66 -4.43 -9.05
CA ALA A 160 0.33 -4.43 -9.66
C ALA A 160 0.22 -3.51 -10.90
N ARG A 161 1.18 -2.62 -11.20
CA ARG A 161 1.08 -1.73 -12.37
C ARG A 161 1.02 -2.50 -13.69
N SER A 162 1.68 -3.65 -13.76
CA SER A 162 1.67 -4.54 -14.93
C SER A 162 0.27 -5.07 -15.28
N ILE A 163 -0.66 -5.07 -14.31
CA ILE A 163 -2.00 -5.64 -14.50
C ILE A 163 -2.98 -4.70 -15.20
N PHE A 164 -2.72 -3.38 -15.22
CA PHE A 164 -3.70 -2.40 -15.70
C PHE A 164 -4.04 -2.53 -17.19
N ASN A 165 -3.13 -3.10 -17.96
CA ASN A 165 -3.30 -3.37 -19.39
C ASN A 165 -3.59 -4.86 -19.68
N HIS A 166 -3.89 -5.66 -18.66
CA HIS A 166 -4.21 -7.08 -18.86
C HIS A 166 -5.53 -7.22 -19.63
N PRO A 167 -5.59 -8.02 -20.72
CA PRO A 167 -6.74 -8.08 -21.62
C PRO A 167 -8.05 -8.54 -20.96
N ASP A 168 -7.93 -9.32 -19.88
CA ASP A 168 -9.07 -9.82 -19.11
C ASP A 168 -9.63 -8.81 -18.09
N LEU A 169 -8.94 -7.69 -17.83
CA LEU A 169 -9.41 -6.66 -16.90
C LEU A 169 -10.03 -5.49 -17.66
N LYS A 170 -11.35 -5.54 -17.86
CA LYS A 170 -12.08 -4.58 -18.70
C LYS A 170 -12.87 -3.56 -17.91
N ASN A 171 -13.36 -3.94 -16.73
CA ASN A 171 -14.22 -3.09 -15.91
C ASN A 171 -13.40 -2.33 -14.88
N ARG A 172 -12.88 -1.16 -15.25
CA ARG A 172 -12.07 -0.32 -14.36
C ARG A 172 -12.76 0.97 -13.97
N SER A 173 -12.43 1.48 -12.78
CA SER A 173 -12.73 2.85 -12.38
C SER A 173 -11.44 3.59 -12.05
N ILE A 174 -11.36 4.86 -12.46
CA ILE A 174 -10.23 5.74 -12.15
C ILE A 174 -10.68 6.75 -11.10
N LEU A 175 -9.91 6.83 -10.02
CA LEU A 175 -10.05 7.87 -9.00
C LEU A 175 -8.92 8.88 -9.17
N TYR A 176 -9.26 10.14 -9.45
CA TYR A 176 -8.25 11.17 -9.56
C TYR A 176 -7.79 11.61 -8.17
N GLY A 177 -6.51 11.39 -7.89
CA GLY A 177 -5.86 11.78 -6.63
C GLY A 177 -5.15 13.13 -6.73
N LYS A 178 -4.57 13.56 -5.62
CA LYS A 178 -3.73 14.75 -5.53
C LYS A 178 -2.28 14.41 -5.90
N CYS A 179 -1.49 15.40 -6.30
CA CYS A 179 -0.10 15.17 -6.73
C CYS A 179 0.77 14.51 -5.66
N ASN A 180 0.62 14.95 -4.41
CA ASN A 180 1.44 14.47 -3.29
C ASN A 180 1.17 13.00 -2.94
N GLU A 181 -0.05 12.50 -3.17
CA GLU A 181 -0.43 11.10 -2.94
C GLU A 181 0.38 10.09 -3.78
N PHE A 182 1.05 10.57 -4.83
CA PHE A 182 1.91 9.77 -5.72
C PHE A 182 3.41 9.99 -5.43
N TYR A 183 3.74 10.64 -4.33
CA TYR A 183 5.13 10.87 -3.92
C TYR A 183 5.64 9.69 -3.09
N ASP A 184 6.63 8.98 -3.63
CA ASP A 184 7.30 7.86 -2.99
C ASP A 184 8.56 8.37 -2.27
N VAL A 185 8.75 8.02 -0.99
CA VAL A 185 9.98 8.36 -0.26
C VAL A 185 11.05 7.31 -0.57
N ASP A 186 12.01 7.63 -1.44
CA ASP A 186 12.98 6.65 -1.93
C ASP A 186 14.45 6.99 -1.66
N THR A 187 14.76 8.28 -1.54
CA THR A 187 16.10 8.77 -1.21
C THR A 187 16.11 9.56 0.10
N ILE A 188 17.32 9.89 0.58
CA ILE A 188 17.47 10.70 1.79
C ILE A 188 16.97 12.14 1.57
N GLU A 189 17.09 12.65 0.35
CA GLU A 189 16.53 13.93 -0.07
C GLU A 189 15.00 13.90 0.00
N ASP A 190 14.36 12.84 -0.49
CA ASP A 190 12.90 12.67 -0.38
C ASP A 190 12.44 12.70 1.08
N TYR A 191 13.16 11.97 1.95
CA TYR A 191 12.87 11.95 3.37
C TYR A 191 12.99 13.34 4.00
N THR A 192 14.02 14.11 3.64
CA THR A 192 14.24 15.46 4.16
C THR A 192 13.07 16.38 3.78
N ILE A 193 12.66 16.35 2.51
CA ILE A 193 11.52 17.13 2.00
C ILE A 193 10.24 16.77 2.76
N VAL A 194 9.93 15.47 2.87
CA VAL A 194 8.70 15.04 3.53
C VAL A 194 8.73 15.36 5.02
N LYS A 195 9.88 15.24 5.68
CA LYS A 195 10.03 15.62 7.08
C LYS A 195 9.71 17.09 7.31
N GLU A 196 10.13 18.00 6.44
CA GLU A 196 9.80 19.43 6.52
C GLU A 196 8.31 19.70 6.31
N ILE A 197 7.71 19.07 5.29
CA ILE A 197 6.27 19.21 5.00
C ILE A 197 5.41 18.71 6.17
N VAL A 198 5.74 17.54 6.72
CA VAL A 198 4.97 16.98 7.85
C VAL A 198 5.18 17.79 9.13
N SER A 199 6.40 18.29 9.37
CA SER A 199 6.68 19.08 10.57
C SER A 199 6.02 20.46 10.53
N SER A 200 5.79 21.03 9.35
CA SER A 200 5.11 22.33 9.17
C SER A 200 3.58 22.23 9.19
N THR A 201 3.01 21.03 9.01
CA THR A 201 1.55 20.81 8.98
C THR A 201 0.97 20.32 10.30
N ARG A 202 1.81 19.94 11.28
CA ARG A 202 1.37 19.63 12.65
C ARG A 202 1.35 20.94 13.47
N PRO A 203 0.22 21.31 14.10
CA PRO A 203 0.22 22.43 15.04
C PRO A 203 1.14 22.12 16.25
N PRO A 204 1.71 23.16 16.88
CA PRO A 204 2.61 23.02 18.04
C PRO A 204 1.94 22.36 19.25
#